data_AF-A0A7V2RNK4-F1
#
_entry.id   AF-A0A7V2RNK4-F1
#
_cell.length_a   1.000
_cell.length_b   1.000
_cell.length_c   1.000
_cell.angle_alpha   90.00
_cell.angle_beta   90.00
_cell.angle_gamma   90.00
#
_symmetry.space_group_name_H-M   'P 1'
#
loop_
_entity.id
_entity.type
_entity.pdbx_description
1 polymer ?
#
loop_
_entity_poly.entity_id
_entity_poly.type
_entity_poly.pdbx_seq_one_letter_code
_entity_poly.pdbx_strand_id
1 'polypeptide(L)'
;MRGLRWLRDARPIHLKPVVVVATLAKCFRFALSNQNQSDQKPHFFILKKFFRDKFPDFKLPALIAQAQQRKDKLLPASAPKAAVQLPLPKTPFDGYRRRKLIQLLNFGRYVGNRSVLEIGCGIGDLLLEMSKYGPKEIYGVDSSEESIALAKEYTKGINADLSVADARNLPFPDKSFDVVFVMFELQHIADDRQMKRVVDEAARVSRQWVILVEETATKKYQHESITRRRVEDYKNAFKHSPSGRFFLRKTDYLHVNASRYIFTGTANPWHWLRWLFSPLLYLMGFPASVMKPPTQSTDLPDSKLAMLLQKWSLPLTNSLDNIFKANDGITVMWLEREKLFGRG
;
A
#
# COMPACT_ATOMS: atom_id res chain seq x y z
N MET A 1 0.64 -45.41 -19.84
CA MET A 1 1.44 -44.75 -20.91
C MET A 1 0.64 -44.57 -22.21
N ARG A 2 -0.33 -43.63 -22.30
CA ARG A 2 -1.00 -43.28 -23.59
C ARG A 2 -1.43 -41.80 -23.73
N GLY A 3 -0.88 -40.86 -22.94
CA GLY A 3 -1.34 -39.46 -22.92
C GLY A 3 -0.38 -38.38 -23.50
N LEU A 4 0.81 -38.75 -23.99
CA LEU A 4 1.88 -37.77 -24.28
C LEU A 4 2.40 -37.79 -25.73
N ARG A 5 1.65 -38.36 -26.69
CA ARG A 5 2.08 -38.38 -28.10
C ARG A 5 2.08 -37.01 -28.78
N TRP A 6 1.29 -36.03 -28.29
CA TRP A 6 1.22 -34.68 -28.87
C TRP A 6 2.47 -33.81 -28.61
N LEU A 7 3.27 -34.12 -27.58
CA LEU A 7 4.48 -33.34 -27.24
C LEU A 7 5.68 -33.60 -28.16
N ARG A 8 5.66 -34.69 -28.95
CA ARG A 8 6.77 -35.08 -29.82
C ARG A 8 6.79 -34.31 -31.14
N ASP A 9 5.62 -33.88 -31.63
CA ASP A 9 5.47 -33.33 -32.98
C ASP A 9 5.24 -31.79 -33.01
N ALA A 10 5.31 -31.14 -31.84
CA ALA A 10 5.21 -29.68 -31.75
C ALA A 10 6.52 -29.01 -32.19
N ARG A 11 6.55 -28.52 -33.44
CA ARG A 11 7.57 -27.58 -33.95
C ARG A 11 7.69 -26.35 -33.04
N PRO A 12 8.83 -25.60 -33.06
CA PRO A 12 9.06 -24.48 -32.14
C PRO A 12 8.02 -23.38 -32.39
N ILE A 13 6.95 -23.40 -31.63
CA ILE A 13 5.93 -22.35 -31.63
C ILE A 13 6.45 -21.24 -30.73
N HIS A 14 6.50 -20.02 -31.25
CA HIS A 14 6.53 -18.79 -30.45
C HIS A 14 5.37 -18.83 -29.45
N LEU A 15 5.65 -19.31 -28.23
CA LEU A 15 4.65 -19.48 -27.19
C LEU A 15 4.23 -18.09 -26.71
N LYS A 16 3.01 -17.69 -27.08
CA LYS A 16 2.40 -16.44 -26.60
C LYS A 16 2.36 -16.44 -25.06
N PRO A 17 2.60 -15.28 -24.39
CA PRO A 17 2.68 -15.16 -22.93
C PRO A 17 1.54 -15.84 -22.14
N VAL A 18 0.34 -15.90 -22.74
CA VAL A 18 -0.84 -16.58 -22.21
C VAL A 18 -0.59 -18.06 -21.92
N VAL A 19 0.20 -18.76 -22.74
CA VAL A 19 0.48 -20.19 -22.56
C VAL A 19 1.48 -20.43 -21.43
N VAL A 20 2.45 -19.53 -21.24
CA VAL A 20 3.40 -19.57 -20.12
C VAL A 20 2.67 -19.33 -18.80
N VAL A 21 1.76 -18.34 -18.78
CA VAL A 21 0.93 -18.04 -17.61
C VAL A 21 -0.06 -19.17 -17.30
N ALA A 22 -0.71 -19.77 -18.31
CA ALA A 22 -1.60 -20.92 -18.12
C ALA A 22 -0.86 -22.16 -17.62
N THR A 23 0.39 -22.34 -18.03
CA THR A 23 1.25 -23.46 -17.60
C THR A 23 1.73 -23.25 -16.16
N LEU A 24 2.17 -22.03 -15.81
CA LEU A 24 2.53 -21.69 -14.43
C LEU A 24 1.32 -21.80 -13.49
N ALA A 25 0.13 -21.36 -13.91
CA ALA A 25 -1.10 -21.48 -13.14
C ALA A 25 -1.54 -22.95 -12.93
N LYS A 26 -1.35 -23.83 -13.93
CA LYS A 26 -1.60 -25.27 -13.79
C LYS A 26 -0.59 -25.94 -12.86
N CYS A 27 0.69 -25.57 -12.93
CA CYS A 27 1.71 -26.04 -11.99
C CYS A 27 1.44 -25.56 -10.57
N PHE A 28 0.95 -24.33 -10.40
CA PHE A 28 0.58 -23.78 -9.10
C PHE A 28 -0.66 -24.47 -8.51
N ARG A 29 -1.69 -24.74 -9.33
CA ARG A 29 -2.86 -25.53 -8.91
C ARG A 29 -2.50 -26.96 -8.51
N PHE A 30 -1.60 -27.61 -9.26
CA PHE A 30 -1.13 -28.96 -8.95
C PHE A 30 -0.27 -29.01 -7.68
N ALA A 31 0.50 -27.95 -7.40
CA ALA A 31 1.27 -27.82 -6.16
C ALA A 31 0.38 -27.54 -4.94
N LEU A 32 -0.71 -26.77 -5.11
CA LEU A 32 -1.68 -26.48 -4.05
C LEU A 32 -2.61 -27.66 -3.77
N SER A 33 -2.91 -28.53 -4.75
CA SER A 33 -3.78 -29.70 -4.55
C SER A 33 -3.12 -30.87 -3.81
N ASN A 34 -1.79 -30.85 -3.61
CA ASN A 34 -1.03 -31.91 -2.97
C ASN A 34 -0.30 -31.42 -1.70
N GLN A 35 -0.99 -30.63 -0.86
CA GLN A 35 -0.47 -30.19 0.44
C GLN A 35 -0.64 -31.23 1.55
N ASN A 36 -0.22 -32.48 1.32
CA ASN A 36 -0.03 -33.43 2.42
C ASN A 36 1.32 -34.15 2.31
N GLN A 37 2.15 -33.85 3.30
CA GLN A 37 3.30 -34.59 3.84
C GLN A 37 4.51 -34.93 2.93
N SER A 38 5.63 -34.30 3.30
CA SER A 38 6.99 -34.87 3.45
C SER A 38 7.80 -35.46 2.29
N ASP A 39 7.53 -35.19 1.00
CA ASP A 39 8.52 -35.57 -0.04
C ASP A 39 8.60 -34.59 -1.23
N GLN A 40 9.50 -33.60 -1.13
CA GLN A 40 9.77 -32.61 -2.18
C GLN A 40 10.75 -33.08 -3.28
N LYS A 41 11.19 -34.35 -3.28
CA LYS A 41 12.28 -34.83 -4.16
C LYS A 41 11.92 -35.21 -5.61
N PRO A 42 10.68 -35.57 -6.01
CA PRO A 42 10.41 -36.00 -7.41
C PRO A 42 10.38 -34.85 -8.43
N HIS A 43 10.05 -33.63 -8.01
CA HIS A 43 9.85 -32.47 -8.90
C HIS A 43 11.17 -31.92 -9.48
N PHE A 44 12.27 -32.16 -8.78
CA PHE A 44 13.63 -31.73 -9.12
C PHE A 44 14.17 -32.40 -10.40
N PHE A 45 13.85 -33.68 -10.62
CA PHE A 45 14.42 -34.46 -11.73
C PHE A 45 13.79 -34.11 -13.08
N ILE A 46 12.50 -33.75 -13.07
CA ILE A 46 11.71 -33.47 -14.28
C ILE A 46 12.08 -32.10 -14.88
N LEU A 47 12.23 -31.08 -14.03
CA LEU A 47 12.59 -29.72 -14.46
C LEU A 47 14.05 -29.62 -14.94
N LYS A 48 14.96 -30.35 -14.29
CA LYS A 48 16.39 -30.40 -14.65
C LYS A 48 16.60 -31.08 -16.01
N LYS A 49 15.83 -32.12 -16.32
CA LYS A 49 15.83 -32.75 -17.65
C LYS A 49 15.27 -31.80 -18.72
N PHE A 50 14.20 -31.08 -18.43
CA PHE A 50 13.56 -30.16 -19.39
C PHE A 50 14.47 -29.00 -19.85
N PHE A 51 15.17 -28.31 -18.94
CA PHE A 51 16.03 -27.17 -19.32
C PHE A 51 17.30 -27.61 -20.05
N ARG A 52 17.90 -28.74 -19.65
CA ARG A 52 19.05 -29.34 -20.34
C ARG A 52 18.70 -29.80 -21.75
N ASP A 53 17.52 -30.37 -21.94
CA ASP A 53 17.08 -30.92 -23.23
C ASP A 53 16.55 -29.82 -24.19
N LYS A 54 16.12 -28.65 -23.68
CA LYS A 54 15.53 -27.56 -24.49
C LYS A 54 16.45 -26.36 -24.75
N PHE A 55 17.47 -26.10 -23.92
CA PHE A 55 18.32 -24.90 -24.03
C PHE A 55 19.81 -25.19 -23.75
N PRO A 56 20.50 -25.97 -24.60
CA PRO A 56 21.88 -26.42 -24.35
C PRO A 56 22.95 -25.31 -24.38
N ASP A 57 22.68 -24.16 -25.03
CA ASP A 57 23.67 -23.08 -25.24
C ASP A 57 23.65 -21.96 -24.18
N PHE A 58 22.83 -22.07 -23.13
CA PHE A 58 22.66 -21.00 -22.14
C PHE A 58 23.85 -20.92 -21.14
N LYS A 59 24.83 -20.05 -21.42
CA LYS A 59 26.07 -19.89 -20.62
C LYS A 59 25.91 -18.94 -19.42
N LEU A 60 25.27 -19.45 -18.36
CA LEU A 60 25.04 -18.77 -17.08
C LEU A 60 26.29 -18.16 -16.38
N PRO A 61 27.51 -18.76 -16.45
CA PRO A 61 28.68 -18.22 -15.74
C PRO A 61 29.20 -16.88 -16.27
N ALA A 62 29.06 -16.61 -17.58
CA ALA A 62 29.57 -15.39 -18.21
C ALA A 62 28.78 -14.14 -17.83
N LEU A 63 27.49 -14.28 -17.54
CA LEU A 63 26.60 -13.18 -17.15
C LEU A 63 26.90 -12.67 -15.73
N ILE A 64 27.33 -13.58 -14.84
CA ILE A 64 27.64 -13.28 -13.44
C ILE A 64 28.91 -12.42 -13.34
N ALA A 65 29.93 -12.74 -14.15
CA ALA A 65 31.20 -12.00 -14.18
C ALA A 65 31.02 -10.55 -14.68
N GLN A 66 30.16 -10.32 -15.68
CA GLN A 66 29.88 -8.97 -16.20
C GLN A 66 29.12 -8.08 -15.21
N ALA A 67 28.27 -8.67 -14.36
CA ALA A 67 27.47 -7.92 -13.39
C ALA A 67 28.32 -7.41 -12.20
N GLN A 68 29.34 -8.16 -11.79
CA GLN A 68 30.24 -7.78 -10.69
C GLN A 68 31.14 -6.60 -11.07
N GLN A 69 31.70 -6.60 -12.28
CA GLN A 69 32.65 -5.58 -12.74
C GLN A 69 32.06 -4.15 -12.86
N ARG A 70 30.73 -4.01 -12.97
CA ARG A 70 30.04 -2.72 -13.06
C ARG A 70 29.71 -2.10 -11.69
N LYS A 71 29.68 -2.91 -10.63
CA LYS A 71 29.29 -2.48 -9.28
C LYS A 71 30.37 -1.61 -8.63
N ASP A 72 31.64 -1.84 -8.98
CA ASP A 72 32.79 -1.17 -8.37
C ASP A 72 33.05 0.25 -8.93
N LYS A 73 32.33 0.67 -9.98
CA LYS A 73 32.56 1.95 -10.68
C LYS A 73 31.60 3.09 -10.29
N LEU A 74 30.62 2.87 -9.41
CA LEU A 74 29.44 3.76 -9.29
C LEU A 74 29.28 4.53 -7.96
N LEU A 75 30.35 4.77 -7.19
CA LEU A 75 30.26 5.65 -6.02
C LEU A 75 31.32 6.75 -6.06
N PRO A 76 30.88 8.02 -6.13
CA PRO A 76 31.43 9.01 -5.22
C PRO A 76 30.36 9.85 -4.50
N ALA A 77 30.87 10.61 -3.53
CA ALA A 77 30.22 11.21 -2.37
C ALA A 77 29.28 12.41 -2.64
N SER A 78 28.49 12.70 -1.61
CA SER A 78 27.46 13.72 -1.39
C SER A 78 27.79 15.15 -1.87
N ALA A 79 26.79 15.80 -2.48
CA ALA A 79 26.75 17.23 -2.81
C ALA A 79 25.55 17.92 -2.10
N PRO A 80 25.61 19.23 -1.83
CA PRO A 80 24.78 19.92 -0.83
C PRO A 80 23.36 20.25 -1.29
N LYS A 81 22.44 20.34 -0.32
CA LYS A 81 21.00 20.62 -0.51
C LYS A 81 20.75 22.08 -0.91
N ALA A 82 20.31 22.30 -2.14
CA ALA A 82 19.66 23.54 -2.57
C ALA A 82 18.13 23.43 -2.49
N ALA A 83 17.48 24.55 -2.21
CA ALA A 83 16.08 24.67 -1.78
C ALA A 83 15.04 24.47 -2.91
N VAL A 84 13.95 23.78 -2.52
CA VAL A 84 12.58 23.66 -3.08
C VAL A 84 12.40 23.23 -4.55
N GLN A 85 12.08 21.95 -4.74
CA GLN A 85 10.81 21.44 -5.31
C GLN A 85 10.90 19.90 -5.33
N LEU A 86 9.97 19.16 -4.73
CA LEU A 86 9.79 17.73 -5.05
C LEU A 86 8.36 17.28 -4.70
N PRO A 87 7.41 17.23 -5.65
CA PRO A 87 6.43 16.16 -5.57
C PRO A 87 7.26 14.87 -5.53
N LEU A 88 7.14 14.08 -4.45
CA LEU A 88 7.77 12.76 -4.35
C LEU A 88 7.66 12.06 -5.71
N PRO A 89 8.72 11.42 -6.23
CA PRO A 89 8.63 10.70 -7.48
C PRO A 89 7.46 9.73 -7.40
N LYS A 90 6.35 10.07 -8.08
CA LYS A 90 5.14 9.26 -8.07
C LYS A 90 5.43 8.05 -8.91
N THR A 91 5.82 6.96 -8.26
CA THR A 91 5.98 5.69 -8.96
C THR A 91 4.64 5.27 -9.56
N PRO A 92 4.61 4.49 -10.66
CA PRO A 92 3.35 3.96 -11.18
C PRO A 92 2.49 3.27 -10.10
N PHE A 93 3.13 2.58 -9.14
CA PHE A 93 2.44 2.02 -7.99
C PHE A 93 1.84 3.08 -7.06
N ASP A 94 2.57 4.14 -6.70
CA ASP A 94 2.03 5.22 -5.86
C ASP A 94 0.82 5.88 -6.52
N GLY A 95 0.88 6.09 -7.85
CA GLY A 95 -0.25 6.59 -8.62
C GLY A 95 -1.45 5.62 -8.60
N TYR A 96 -1.21 4.31 -8.70
CA TYR A 96 -2.26 3.29 -8.59
C TYR A 96 -2.88 3.23 -7.20
N ARG A 97 -2.05 3.14 -6.15
CA ARG A 97 -2.46 3.14 -4.75
C ARG A 97 -3.32 4.35 -4.44
N ARG A 98 -2.86 5.54 -4.86
CA ARG A 98 -3.56 6.80 -4.70
C ARG A 98 -4.93 6.78 -5.39
N ARG A 99 -4.99 6.44 -6.68
CA ARG A 99 -6.28 6.38 -7.41
C ARG A 99 -7.27 5.42 -6.76
N LYS A 100 -6.80 4.25 -6.34
CA LYS A 100 -7.64 3.24 -5.69
C LYS A 100 -8.14 3.72 -4.31
N LEU A 101 -7.31 4.43 -3.55
CA LEU A 101 -7.71 5.04 -2.28
C LEU A 101 -8.77 6.15 -2.48
N ILE A 102 -8.57 7.06 -3.44
CA ILE A 102 -9.56 8.12 -3.75
C ILE A 102 -10.91 7.52 -4.17
N GLN A 103 -10.89 6.49 -5.02
CA GLN A 103 -12.10 5.76 -5.41
C GLN A 103 -12.80 5.13 -4.20
N LEU A 104 -12.02 4.56 -3.28
CA LEU A 104 -12.54 3.92 -2.07
C LEU A 104 -13.18 4.94 -1.11
N LEU A 105 -12.56 6.11 -0.93
CA LEU A 105 -13.04 7.19 -0.06
C LEU A 105 -14.39 7.74 -0.49
N ASN A 106 -14.72 7.66 -1.79
CA ASN A 106 -15.99 8.09 -2.35
C ASN A 106 -16.33 9.54 -1.96
N PHE A 107 -15.43 10.48 -2.26
CA PHE A 107 -15.58 11.89 -1.91
C PHE A 107 -16.89 12.51 -2.42
N GLY A 108 -17.40 12.07 -3.59
CA GLY A 108 -18.69 12.53 -4.09
C GLY A 108 -19.85 12.33 -3.10
N ARG A 109 -19.80 11.29 -2.26
CA ARG A 109 -20.81 11.03 -1.23
C ARG A 109 -20.63 11.89 0.02
N TYR A 110 -19.39 12.15 0.44
CA TYR A 110 -19.07 12.69 1.77
C TYR A 110 -18.54 14.12 1.77
N VAL A 111 -18.13 14.67 0.63
CA VAL A 111 -17.50 16.00 0.55
C VAL A 111 -18.43 17.05 -0.06
N GLY A 112 -19.21 16.70 -1.07
CA GLY A 112 -20.05 17.65 -1.81
C GLY A 112 -20.99 18.44 -0.89
N ASN A 113 -20.98 19.78 -1.05
CA ASN A 113 -21.73 20.77 -0.28
C ASN A 113 -21.64 20.61 1.25
N ARG A 114 -20.50 20.14 1.75
CA ARG A 114 -20.24 19.96 3.19
C ARG A 114 -19.05 20.77 3.64
N SER A 115 -19.06 21.13 4.93
CA SER A 115 -17.90 21.63 5.65
C SER A 115 -17.00 20.45 6.02
N VAL A 116 -15.75 20.45 5.54
CA VAL A 116 -14.81 19.34 5.76
C VAL A 116 -13.56 19.79 6.51
N LEU A 117 -13.09 18.95 7.44
CA LEU A 117 -11.81 19.11 8.14
C LEU A 117 -10.95 17.88 7.88
N GLU A 118 -9.67 18.06 7.55
CA GLU A 118 -8.64 17.03 7.65
C GLU A 118 -7.72 17.29 8.85
N ILE A 119 -7.61 16.31 9.76
CA ILE A 119 -6.67 16.32 10.89
C ILE A 119 -5.40 15.57 10.46
N GLY A 120 -4.24 16.21 10.62
CA GLY A 120 -2.97 15.70 10.11
C GLY A 120 -2.87 15.88 8.59
N CYS A 121 -3.19 17.09 8.09
CA CYS A 121 -3.32 17.31 6.65
C CYS A 121 -1.97 17.30 5.89
N GLY A 122 -0.84 17.31 6.61
CA GLY A 122 0.49 17.32 6.01
C GLY A 122 0.62 18.45 4.99
N ILE A 123 1.03 18.10 3.77
CA ILE A 123 1.18 19.04 2.64
C ILE A 123 -0.13 19.32 1.86
N GLY A 124 -1.28 18.82 2.32
CA GLY A 124 -2.60 19.10 1.71
C GLY A 124 -2.95 18.29 0.45
N ASP A 125 -2.31 17.14 0.21
CA ASP A 125 -2.58 16.29 -0.98
C ASP A 125 -4.02 15.75 -1.02
N LEU A 126 -4.64 15.49 0.13
CA LEU A 126 -6.03 15.05 0.22
C LEU A 126 -7.00 16.24 0.06
N LEU A 127 -6.71 17.38 0.70
CA LEU A 127 -7.47 18.63 0.55
C LEU A 127 -7.61 19.03 -0.92
N LEU A 128 -6.51 18.93 -1.70
CA LEU A 128 -6.51 19.21 -3.12
C LEU A 128 -7.43 18.27 -3.91
N GLU A 129 -7.55 16.99 -3.51
CA GLU A 129 -8.52 16.08 -4.14
C GLU A 129 -9.94 16.37 -3.70
N MET A 130 -10.18 16.62 -2.41
CA MET A 130 -11.50 16.93 -1.88
C MET A 130 -12.11 18.16 -2.57
N SER A 131 -11.30 19.18 -2.86
CA SER A 131 -11.76 20.40 -3.56
C SER A 131 -12.44 20.13 -4.90
N LYS A 132 -12.08 19.05 -5.59
CA LYS A 132 -12.65 18.66 -6.90
C LYS A 132 -14.10 18.16 -6.79
N TYR A 133 -14.61 17.93 -5.58
CA TYR A 133 -15.94 17.39 -5.33
C TYR A 133 -16.94 18.44 -4.81
N GLY A 134 -16.59 19.73 -4.91
CA GLY A 134 -17.47 20.83 -4.52
C GLY A 134 -17.84 20.88 -3.04
N PRO A 135 -16.89 20.80 -2.09
CA PRO A 135 -17.17 21.08 -0.69
C PRO A 135 -17.66 22.51 -0.50
N LYS A 136 -18.42 22.75 0.56
CA LYS A 136 -18.82 24.09 0.97
C LYS A 136 -17.61 24.86 1.50
N GLU A 137 -16.86 24.23 2.39
CA GLU A 137 -15.67 24.78 3.05
C GLU A 137 -14.65 23.66 3.27
N ILE A 138 -13.36 23.97 3.17
CA ILE A 138 -12.26 23.03 3.39
C ILE A 138 -11.35 23.58 4.48
N TYR A 139 -11.09 22.76 5.50
CA TYR A 139 -10.17 23.05 6.58
C TYR A 139 -9.11 21.96 6.69
N GLY A 140 -7.89 22.35 7.06
CA GLY A 140 -6.79 21.44 7.33
C GLY A 140 -5.99 21.90 8.54
N VAL A 141 -5.64 20.94 9.40
CA VAL A 141 -4.72 21.18 10.51
C VAL A 141 -3.59 20.17 10.55
N ASP A 142 -2.43 20.63 10.96
CA ASP A 142 -1.25 19.82 11.22
C ASP A 142 -0.46 20.44 12.38
N SER A 143 0.27 19.62 13.13
CA SER A 143 1.10 20.12 14.25
C SER A 143 2.40 20.77 13.77
N SER A 144 2.81 20.52 12.53
CA SER A 144 4.02 21.05 11.93
C SER A 144 3.77 22.37 11.19
N GLU A 145 4.41 23.44 11.66
CA GLU A 145 4.42 24.74 10.97
C GLU A 145 4.96 24.61 9.53
N GLU A 146 6.00 23.79 9.35
CA GLU A 146 6.59 23.50 8.03
C GLU A 146 5.59 22.82 7.09
N SER A 147 4.85 21.82 7.58
CA SER A 147 3.81 21.13 6.80
C SER A 147 2.72 22.11 6.37
N ILE A 148 2.25 22.97 7.28
CA ILE A 148 1.23 23.98 6.97
C ILE A 148 1.73 25.02 5.97
N ALA A 149 2.99 25.46 6.06
CA ALA A 149 3.58 26.36 5.08
C ALA A 149 3.61 25.73 3.69
N LEU A 150 4.04 24.46 3.59
CA LEU A 150 4.03 23.70 2.35
C LEU A 150 2.62 23.45 1.82
N ALA A 151 1.66 23.15 2.69
CA ALA A 151 0.26 22.96 2.32
C ALA A 151 -0.33 24.24 1.72
N LYS A 152 -0.11 25.40 2.36
CA LYS A 152 -0.55 26.70 1.84
C LYS A 152 0.00 26.98 0.45
N GLU A 153 1.27 26.64 0.20
CA GLU A 153 1.87 26.75 -1.13
C GLU A 153 1.23 25.77 -2.12
N TYR A 154 1.07 24.51 -1.73
CA TYR A 154 0.56 23.44 -2.58
C TYR A 154 -0.92 23.60 -2.94
N THR A 155 -1.70 24.23 -2.06
CA THR A 155 -3.15 24.42 -2.21
C THR A 155 -3.56 25.83 -2.61
N LYS A 156 -2.65 26.70 -3.07
CA LYS A 156 -2.95 28.09 -3.50
C LYS A 156 -4.12 28.22 -4.48
N GLY A 157 -4.41 27.19 -5.26
CA GLY A 157 -5.51 27.17 -6.24
C GLY A 157 -6.88 26.82 -5.68
N ILE A 158 -7.01 26.55 -4.38
CA ILE A 158 -8.27 26.17 -3.74
C ILE A 158 -8.53 27.05 -2.50
N ASN A 159 -9.81 27.27 -2.19
CA ASN A 159 -10.20 27.97 -0.97
C ASN A 159 -10.17 27.00 0.23
N ALA A 160 -9.01 26.88 0.88
CA ALA A 160 -8.81 26.05 2.06
C ALA A 160 -8.22 26.87 3.22
N ASP A 161 -8.78 26.70 4.40
CA ASP A 161 -8.28 27.32 5.64
C ASP A 161 -7.34 26.37 6.37
N LEU A 162 -6.07 26.78 6.49
CA LEU A 162 -4.98 25.95 6.98
C LEU A 162 -4.32 26.59 8.20
N SER A 163 -4.31 25.85 9.31
CA SER A 163 -3.77 26.32 10.58
C SER A 163 -2.94 25.25 11.28
N VAL A 164 -2.00 25.72 12.10
CA VAL A 164 -1.19 24.86 12.96
C VAL A 164 -2.01 24.54 14.20
N ALA A 165 -2.22 23.26 14.49
CA ALA A 165 -2.96 22.83 15.67
C ALA A 165 -2.53 21.44 16.16
N ASP A 166 -2.65 21.24 17.47
CA ASP A 166 -2.51 19.92 18.07
C ASP A 166 -3.83 19.15 17.91
N ALA A 167 -3.77 17.96 17.30
CA ALA A 167 -4.94 17.10 17.09
C ALA A 167 -5.64 16.69 18.41
N ARG A 168 -4.97 16.83 19.55
CA ARG A 168 -5.51 16.55 20.89
C ARG A 168 -6.29 17.72 21.49
N ASN A 169 -6.24 18.91 20.86
CA ASN A 169 -6.95 20.10 21.29
C ASN A 169 -7.17 21.03 20.09
N LEU A 170 -8.24 20.80 19.34
CA LEU A 170 -8.53 21.50 18.11
C LEU A 170 -9.16 22.88 18.38
N PRO A 171 -8.74 23.94 17.66
CA PRO A 171 -9.21 25.32 17.85
C PRO A 171 -10.58 25.56 17.19
N PHE A 172 -11.46 24.56 17.21
CA PHE A 172 -12.78 24.63 16.57
C PHE A 172 -13.90 24.38 17.58
N PRO A 173 -15.05 25.03 17.43
CA PRO A 173 -16.23 24.74 18.22
C PRO A 173 -16.75 23.32 18.01
N ASP A 174 -17.59 22.86 18.94
CA ASP A 174 -18.28 21.59 18.81
C ASP A 174 -19.11 21.56 17.52
N LYS A 175 -19.12 20.41 16.86
CA LYS A 175 -19.99 20.16 15.70
C LYS A 175 -19.85 21.26 14.64
N SER A 176 -18.64 21.69 14.34
CA SER A 176 -18.33 22.74 13.34
C SER A 176 -18.25 22.20 11.91
N PHE A 177 -17.92 20.93 11.72
CA PHE A 177 -17.71 20.32 10.39
C PHE A 177 -18.67 19.18 10.14
N ASP A 178 -19.23 19.06 8.93
CA ASP A 178 -20.12 17.95 8.59
C ASP A 178 -19.38 16.61 8.55
N VAL A 179 -18.14 16.64 8.03
CA VAL A 179 -17.26 15.48 7.90
C VAL A 179 -15.85 15.81 8.35
N VAL A 180 -15.27 14.93 9.17
CA VAL A 180 -13.86 14.99 9.59
C VAL A 180 -13.13 13.80 8.99
N PHE A 181 -11.99 14.06 8.35
CA PHE A 181 -11.06 13.07 7.86
C PHE A 181 -9.85 12.98 8.78
N VAL A 182 -9.42 11.76 9.05
CA VAL A 182 -8.17 11.46 9.77
C VAL A 182 -7.48 10.38 8.96
N MET A 183 -6.32 10.66 8.38
CA MET A 183 -5.65 9.73 7.47
C MET A 183 -4.19 9.55 7.86
N PHE A 184 -3.84 8.32 8.22
CA PHE A 184 -2.48 7.91 8.61
C PHE A 184 -1.91 8.69 9.79
N GLU A 185 -2.76 9.25 10.65
CA GLU A 185 -2.37 10.13 11.75
C GLU A 185 -2.30 9.37 13.07
N LEU A 186 -3.35 8.63 13.44
CA LEU A 186 -3.44 7.98 14.76
C LEU A 186 -2.44 6.83 14.91
N GLN A 187 -1.96 6.28 13.80
CA GLN A 187 -0.89 5.29 13.80
C GLN A 187 0.46 5.85 14.30
N HIS A 188 0.70 7.16 14.25
CA HIS A 188 1.90 7.79 14.80
C HIS A 188 1.80 8.03 16.32
N ILE A 189 0.61 7.89 16.89
CA ILE A 189 0.36 8.05 18.33
C ILE A 189 0.40 6.68 18.99
N ALA A 190 1.51 6.33 19.65
CA ALA A 190 1.67 5.03 20.31
C ALA A 190 0.81 4.89 21.58
N ASP A 191 0.70 5.95 22.37
CA ASP A 191 -0.08 5.95 23.61
C ASP A 191 -1.60 5.97 23.32
N ASP A 192 -2.32 4.99 23.88
CA ASP A 192 -3.75 4.86 23.63
C ASP A 192 -4.58 5.94 24.32
N ARG A 193 -4.08 6.59 25.38
CA ARG A 193 -4.81 7.71 26.02
C ARG A 193 -4.74 8.93 25.13
N GLN A 194 -3.56 9.24 24.58
CA GLN A 194 -3.39 10.32 23.60
C GLN A 194 -4.20 10.05 22.32
N MET A 195 -4.18 8.83 21.80
CA MET A 195 -4.99 8.45 20.63
C MET A 195 -6.49 8.67 20.91
N LYS A 196 -6.98 8.26 22.09
CA LYS A 196 -8.36 8.50 22.50
C LYS A 196 -8.71 9.98 22.63
N ARG A 197 -7.76 10.85 23.03
CA ARG A 197 -7.98 12.31 23.04
C ARG A 197 -8.18 12.86 21.63
N VAL A 198 -7.38 12.42 20.66
CA VAL A 198 -7.57 12.84 19.25
C VAL A 198 -8.90 12.31 18.71
N VAL A 199 -9.26 11.06 19.02
CA VAL A 199 -10.57 10.50 18.66
C VAL A 199 -11.71 11.32 19.28
N ASP A 200 -11.57 11.76 20.53
CA ASP A 200 -12.58 12.59 21.19
C ASP A 200 -12.71 13.97 20.54
N GLU A 201 -11.59 14.62 20.18
CA GLU A 201 -11.61 15.90 19.47
C GLU A 201 -12.21 15.77 18.07
N ALA A 202 -11.83 14.73 17.31
CA ALA A 202 -12.43 14.45 16.00
C ALA A 202 -13.94 14.20 16.13
N ALA A 203 -14.36 13.48 17.17
CA ALA A 203 -15.75 13.28 17.49
C ALA A 203 -16.44 14.58 17.92
N ARG A 204 -15.79 15.45 18.70
CA ARG A 204 -16.34 16.73 19.17
C ARG A 204 -16.66 17.66 18.02
N VAL A 205 -15.72 17.89 17.11
CA VAL A 205 -15.86 18.85 16.00
C VAL A 205 -16.70 18.33 14.83
N SER A 206 -16.87 17.01 14.69
CA SER A 206 -17.68 16.40 13.61
C SER A 206 -19.20 16.44 13.89
N ARG A 207 -20.03 16.99 13.01
CA ARG A 207 -21.50 16.93 13.11
C ARG A 207 -22.03 15.53 12.82
N GLN A 208 -21.50 14.86 11.78
CA GLN A 208 -22.10 13.63 11.29
C GLN A 208 -21.09 12.52 11.05
N TRP A 209 -20.03 12.77 10.28
CA TRP A 209 -19.14 11.71 9.84
C TRP A 209 -17.70 11.93 10.33
N VAL A 210 -17.08 10.84 10.76
CA VAL A 210 -15.62 10.72 10.82
C VAL A 210 -15.21 9.63 9.85
N ILE A 211 -14.32 9.95 8.93
CA ILE A 211 -13.74 9.02 7.96
C ILE A 211 -12.28 8.81 8.34
N LEU A 212 -12.00 7.64 8.91
CA LEU A 212 -10.68 7.29 9.41
C LEU A 212 -9.99 6.34 8.43
N VAL A 213 -8.75 6.65 8.05
CA VAL A 213 -7.91 5.81 7.21
C VAL A 213 -6.63 5.48 7.97
N GLU A 214 -6.40 4.21 8.27
CA GLU A 214 -5.23 3.77 9.05
C GLU A 214 -4.66 2.46 8.51
N GLU A 215 -3.39 2.19 8.77
CA GLU A 215 -2.84 0.86 8.55
C GLU A 215 -3.18 -0.05 9.76
N THR A 216 -4.22 -0.87 9.60
CA THR A 216 -4.72 -1.75 10.66
C THR A 216 -4.14 -3.16 10.56
N ALA A 217 -4.23 -3.90 11.66
CA ALA A 217 -3.80 -5.28 11.75
C ALA A 217 -4.75 -6.13 12.60
N THR A 218 -4.71 -7.44 12.42
CA THR A 218 -5.54 -8.41 13.20
C THR A 218 -5.18 -8.45 14.68
N LYS A 219 -3.94 -8.09 15.03
CA LYS A 219 -3.46 -7.92 16.40
C LYS A 219 -2.77 -6.57 16.50
N LYS A 220 -2.94 -5.89 17.64
CA LYS A 220 -2.20 -4.64 17.90
C LYS A 220 -0.72 -4.96 18.01
N TYR A 221 0.11 -4.22 17.27
CA TYR A 221 1.55 -4.23 17.45
C TYR A 221 2.15 -2.88 17.07
N GLN A 222 3.31 -2.59 17.64
CA GLN A 222 4.11 -1.44 17.27
C GLN A 222 5.31 -1.93 16.47
N HIS A 223 5.57 -1.28 15.35
CA HIS A 223 6.74 -1.53 14.53
C HIS A 223 7.28 -0.18 14.07
N GLU A 224 8.53 0.11 14.42
CA GLU A 224 9.14 1.44 14.21
C GLU A 224 8.33 2.54 14.93
N SER A 225 8.08 3.66 14.25
CA SER A 225 7.30 4.80 14.74
C SER A 225 5.79 4.68 14.49
N ILE A 226 5.32 3.49 14.05
CA ILE A 226 3.91 3.26 13.69
C ILE A 226 3.31 2.17 14.59
N THR A 227 2.16 2.49 15.17
CA THR A 227 1.33 1.57 15.95
C THR A 227 0.14 1.13 15.13
N ARG A 228 0.16 -0.14 14.69
CA ARG A 228 -0.96 -0.74 13.96
C ARG A 228 -1.94 -1.33 14.95
N ARG A 229 -3.16 -0.81 14.95
CA ARG A 229 -4.25 -1.24 15.84
C ARG A 229 -5.27 -2.06 15.07
N ARG A 230 -6.16 -2.73 15.81
CA ARG A 230 -7.33 -3.38 15.19
C ARG A 230 -8.39 -2.34 14.90
N VAL A 231 -9.26 -2.65 13.94
CA VAL A 231 -10.47 -1.86 13.67
C VAL A 231 -11.33 -1.73 14.93
N GLU A 232 -11.40 -2.78 15.75
CA GLU A 232 -12.14 -2.80 17.01
C GLU A 232 -11.63 -1.76 18.02
N ASP A 233 -10.33 -1.47 18.03
CA ASP A 233 -9.75 -0.52 18.98
C ASP A 233 -10.23 0.90 18.66
N TYR A 234 -10.25 1.28 17.38
CA TYR A 234 -10.82 2.56 16.92
C TYR A 234 -12.33 2.61 17.11
N LYS A 235 -13.05 1.56 16.70
CA LYS A 235 -14.51 1.44 16.88
C LYS A 235 -14.90 1.65 18.35
N ASN A 236 -14.18 1.03 19.27
CA ASN A 236 -14.45 1.17 20.70
C ASN A 236 -14.11 2.56 21.23
N ALA A 237 -13.03 3.20 20.74
CA ALA A 237 -12.70 4.57 21.11
C ALA A 237 -13.82 5.56 20.70
N PHE A 238 -14.28 5.48 19.45
CA PHE A 238 -15.36 6.33 18.94
C PHE A 238 -16.73 6.05 19.59
N LYS A 239 -17.02 4.79 19.92
CA LYS A 239 -18.28 4.42 20.59
C LYS A 239 -18.38 5.01 22.00
N HIS A 240 -17.25 5.20 22.69
CA HIS A 240 -17.20 5.66 24.08
C HIS A 240 -16.57 7.06 24.20
N SER A 241 -16.50 7.83 23.12
CA SER A 241 -16.08 9.23 23.17
C SER A 241 -17.07 10.05 24.02
N PRO A 242 -16.61 10.78 25.04
CA PRO A 242 -17.46 11.66 25.84
C PRO A 242 -18.05 12.83 25.05
N SER A 243 -17.34 13.35 24.05
CA SER A 243 -17.80 14.44 23.17
C SER A 243 -18.83 13.99 22.11
N GLY A 244 -19.10 12.69 22.06
CA GLY A 244 -20.29 12.12 21.45
C GLY A 244 -20.01 10.78 20.79
N ARG A 245 -21.01 9.90 20.82
CA ARG A 245 -20.86 8.51 20.36
C ARG A 245 -20.91 8.43 18.84
N PHE A 246 -19.98 7.68 18.27
CA PHE A 246 -19.96 7.34 16.85
C PHE A 246 -20.02 5.82 16.67
N PHE A 247 -20.73 5.38 15.64
CA PHE A 247 -20.86 3.97 15.28
C PHE A 247 -20.22 3.71 13.93
N LEU A 248 -19.35 2.70 13.88
CA LEU A 248 -18.77 2.21 12.64
C LEU A 248 -19.88 1.64 11.74
N ARG A 249 -20.12 2.30 10.60
CA ARG A 249 -21.14 1.91 9.61
C ARG A 249 -20.58 1.02 8.51
N LYS A 250 -19.36 1.30 8.09
CA LYS A 250 -18.69 0.58 7.02
C LYS A 250 -17.20 0.49 7.33
N THR A 251 -16.63 -0.65 7.01
CA THR A 251 -15.19 -0.85 6.89
C THR A 251 -14.90 -1.36 5.49
N ASP A 252 -13.84 -0.88 4.89
CA ASP A 252 -13.36 -1.34 3.59
C ASP A 252 -11.84 -1.30 3.57
N TYR A 253 -11.22 -2.10 2.70
CA TYR A 253 -9.77 -2.29 2.69
C TYR A 253 -9.20 -1.90 1.34
N LEU A 254 -8.10 -1.16 1.36
CA LEU A 254 -7.37 -0.84 0.16
C LEU A 254 -6.58 -2.10 -0.26
N HIS A 255 -7.19 -2.90 -1.12
CA HIS A 255 -6.55 -4.09 -1.66
C HIS A 255 -5.45 -3.69 -2.65
N VAL A 256 -4.25 -3.49 -2.16
CA VAL A 256 -3.06 -3.24 -2.98
C VAL A 256 -1.94 -4.19 -2.61
N ASN A 257 -2.22 -5.28 -1.87
CA ASN A 257 -1.19 -6.12 -1.29
C ASN A 257 -0.38 -6.87 -2.35
N ALA A 258 -0.99 -7.46 -3.38
CA ALA A 258 -0.25 -8.14 -4.43
C ALA A 258 0.64 -7.15 -5.19
N SER A 259 0.11 -5.97 -5.53
CA SER A 259 0.91 -4.89 -6.13
C SER A 259 2.01 -4.41 -5.17
N ARG A 260 1.69 -4.14 -3.91
CA ARG A 260 2.61 -3.69 -2.86
C ARG A 260 3.72 -4.71 -2.67
N TYR A 261 3.44 -6.01 -2.59
CA TYR A 261 4.47 -7.05 -2.46
C TYR A 261 5.42 -7.04 -3.64
N ILE A 262 4.91 -6.85 -4.85
CA ILE A 262 5.72 -6.81 -6.07
C ILE A 262 6.55 -5.51 -6.14
N PHE A 263 6.08 -4.41 -5.56
CA PHE A 263 6.71 -3.09 -5.69
C PHE A 263 7.50 -2.60 -4.47
N THR A 264 7.13 -3.01 -3.25
CA THR A 264 7.86 -2.73 -2.00
C THR A 264 8.87 -3.80 -1.65
N GLY A 265 8.83 -4.96 -2.32
CA GLY A 265 9.76 -6.06 -2.11
C GLY A 265 11.21 -5.77 -2.52
N THR A 266 11.55 -4.59 -3.06
CA THR A 266 12.91 -4.33 -3.53
C THR A 266 13.37 -2.86 -3.44
N ALA A 267 14.14 -2.53 -2.40
CA ALA A 267 15.24 -1.56 -2.53
C ALA A 267 16.41 -2.12 -3.37
N ASN A 268 16.27 -3.34 -3.91
CA ASN A 268 17.32 -4.05 -4.62
C ASN A 268 16.72 -4.89 -5.76
N PRO A 269 16.96 -4.57 -7.05
CA PRO A 269 16.48 -5.34 -8.20
C PRO A 269 16.82 -6.84 -8.11
N TRP A 270 17.88 -7.16 -7.36
CA TRP A 270 18.35 -8.51 -7.11
C TRP A 270 17.40 -9.36 -6.26
N HIS A 271 16.50 -8.73 -5.49
CA HIS A 271 15.49 -9.45 -4.71
C HIS A 271 14.25 -9.80 -5.52
N TRP A 272 13.94 -9.05 -6.58
CA TRP A 272 12.88 -9.39 -7.52
C TRP A 272 13.27 -10.60 -8.37
N LEU A 273 14.51 -10.60 -8.86
CA LEU A 273 15.16 -11.77 -9.45
C LEU A 273 15.23 -12.90 -8.41
N ARG A 274 15.64 -12.66 -7.16
CA ARG A 274 15.63 -13.69 -6.10
C ARG A 274 14.26 -14.31 -5.84
N TRP A 275 13.14 -13.59 -6.01
CA TRP A 275 11.78 -14.09 -5.74
C TRP A 275 11.13 -14.75 -6.97
N LEU A 276 11.21 -14.12 -8.15
CA LEU A 276 10.84 -14.75 -9.43
C LEU A 276 11.64 -16.04 -9.68
N PHE A 277 12.91 -16.01 -9.27
CA PHE A 277 13.80 -17.16 -9.29
C PHE A 277 13.90 -17.85 -7.94
N SER A 278 13.11 -17.54 -6.90
CA SER A 278 13.17 -18.26 -5.61
C SER A 278 12.90 -19.76 -5.78
N PRO A 279 11.91 -20.15 -6.62
CA PRO A 279 11.77 -21.55 -7.00
C PRO A 279 13.03 -22.08 -7.69
N LEU A 280 13.68 -21.28 -8.53
CA LEU A 280 14.91 -21.63 -9.26
C LEU A 280 16.16 -21.71 -8.35
N LEU A 281 16.28 -20.84 -7.35
CA LEU A 281 17.37 -20.77 -6.38
C LEU A 281 17.24 -21.87 -5.32
N TYR A 282 16.00 -22.20 -4.93
CA TYR A 282 15.70 -23.41 -4.17
C TYR A 282 16.09 -24.67 -4.94
N LEU A 283 15.74 -24.73 -6.23
CA LEU A 283 16.19 -25.78 -7.15
C LEU A 283 17.71 -25.76 -7.42
N MET A 284 18.44 -24.70 -7.05
CA MET A 284 19.90 -24.60 -7.11
C MET A 284 20.60 -24.84 -5.77
N GLY A 285 19.86 -25.20 -4.71
CA GLY A 285 20.43 -25.64 -3.42
C GLY A 285 20.80 -24.53 -2.43
N PHE A 286 20.33 -23.30 -2.63
CA PHE A 286 20.55 -22.21 -1.66
C PHE A 286 19.68 -22.41 -0.39
N PRO A 287 20.18 -22.09 0.82
CA PRO A 287 19.46 -22.34 2.07
C PRO A 287 18.24 -21.42 2.26
N ALA A 288 17.21 -21.91 2.98
CA ALA A 288 15.94 -21.20 3.25
C ALA A 288 16.10 -19.83 3.93
N SER A 289 17.18 -19.62 4.66
CA SER A 289 17.55 -18.32 5.24
C SER A 289 17.79 -17.25 4.16
N VAL A 290 18.28 -17.64 2.98
CA VAL A 290 18.47 -16.79 1.80
C VAL A 290 17.16 -16.53 1.07
N MET A 291 16.04 -17.14 1.48
CA MET A 291 14.71 -17.02 0.89
C MET A 291 13.73 -16.12 1.67
N LYS A 292 14.05 -15.69 2.90
CA LYS A 292 13.15 -14.81 3.68
C LYS A 292 12.92 -13.46 2.99
N PRO A 293 11.67 -12.99 2.83
CA PRO A 293 11.41 -11.63 2.35
C PRO A 293 11.86 -10.60 3.41
N PRO A 294 12.41 -9.44 3.01
CA PRO A 294 12.73 -8.38 3.96
C PRO A 294 11.43 -7.77 4.53
N THR A 295 11.51 -7.28 5.77
CA THR A 295 10.40 -6.71 6.55
C THR A 295 10.27 -5.19 6.43
N GLN A 296 11.02 -4.52 5.54
CA GLN A 296 11.04 -3.06 5.45
C GLN A 296 10.90 -2.53 4.01
N SER A 297 10.15 -1.44 3.89
CA SER A 297 9.97 -0.62 2.70
C SER A 297 10.59 0.75 2.94
N THR A 298 11.80 0.95 2.43
CA THR A 298 12.33 2.29 2.19
C THR A 298 13.08 2.26 0.86
N ASP A 299 12.65 3.15 -0.03
CA ASP A 299 13.25 3.58 -1.29
C ASP A 299 13.33 2.54 -2.43
N LEU A 300 12.41 2.69 -3.38
CA LEU A 300 12.65 2.28 -4.76
C LEU A 300 13.74 3.20 -5.34
N PRO A 301 14.78 2.69 -6.01
CA PRO A 301 15.65 3.58 -6.76
C PRO A 301 14.84 4.23 -7.89
N ASP A 302 14.99 5.55 -8.05
CA ASP A 302 14.53 6.39 -9.18
C ASP A 302 15.19 5.98 -10.51
N SER A 303 15.23 4.69 -10.79
CA SER A 303 15.74 4.15 -12.03
C SER A 303 14.59 4.05 -13.03
N LYS A 304 14.82 4.57 -14.24
CA LYS A 304 13.89 4.45 -15.38
C LYS A 304 13.45 3.00 -15.62
N LEU A 305 14.34 2.04 -15.31
CA LEU A 305 14.05 0.60 -15.39
C LEU A 305 12.99 0.17 -14.38
N ALA A 306 13.12 0.55 -13.10
CA ALA A 306 12.10 0.24 -12.09
C ALA A 306 10.73 0.80 -12.52
N MET A 307 10.67 2.05 -12.98
CA MET A 307 9.42 2.64 -13.47
C MET A 307 8.81 1.88 -14.65
N LEU A 308 9.63 1.44 -15.62
CA LEU A 308 9.17 0.66 -16.78
C LEU A 308 8.61 -0.71 -16.36
N LEU A 309 9.29 -1.38 -15.44
CA LEU A 309 8.88 -2.68 -14.91
C LEU A 309 7.58 -2.57 -14.12
N GLN A 310 7.42 -1.51 -13.33
CA GLN A 310 6.14 -1.21 -12.67
C GLN A 310 5.04 -0.99 -13.69
N LYS A 311 5.27 -0.15 -14.70
CA LYS A 311 4.28 0.13 -15.74
C LYS A 311 3.84 -1.13 -16.49
N TRP A 312 4.76 -2.07 -16.74
CA TRP A 312 4.47 -3.32 -17.44
C TRP A 312 3.72 -4.34 -16.56
N SER A 313 4.11 -4.48 -15.30
CA SER A 313 3.55 -5.49 -14.39
C SER A 313 2.24 -5.07 -13.73
N LEU A 314 2.01 -3.77 -13.53
CA LEU A 314 0.86 -3.23 -12.79
C LEU A 314 -0.53 -3.72 -13.29
N PRO A 315 -0.81 -3.88 -14.60
CA PRO A 315 -2.09 -4.44 -15.05
C PRO A 315 -2.33 -5.87 -14.54
N LEU A 316 -1.27 -6.68 -14.47
CA LEU A 316 -1.33 -8.03 -13.93
C LEU A 316 -1.53 -8.01 -12.41
N THR A 317 -0.73 -7.21 -11.69
CA THR A 317 -0.80 -7.15 -10.21
C THR A 317 -2.11 -6.56 -9.72
N ASN A 318 -2.68 -5.58 -10.42
CA ASN A 318 -4.01 -5.04 -10.15
C ASN A 318 -5.10 -6.11 -10.29
N SER A 319 -4.99 -7.01 -11.27
CA SER A 319 -5.91 -8.13 -11.41
C SER A 319 -5.81 -9.08 -10.21
N LEU A 320 -4.59 -9.31 -9.72
CA LEU A 320 -4.36 -10.11 -8.50
C LEU A 320 -4.89 -9.44 -7.24
N ASP A 321 -4.77 -8.11 -7.11
CA ASP A 321 -5.32 -7.36 -5.98
C ASP A 321 -6.85 -7.47 -5.86
N ASN A 322 -7.54 -7.64 -6.99
CA ASN A 322 -8.99 -7.84 -7.00
C ASN A 322 -9.40 -9.27 -6.63
N ILE A 323 -8.50 -10.24 -6.81
CA ILE A 323 -8.71 -11.66 -6.49
C ILE A 323 -8.32 -11.93 -5.04
N PHE A 324 -7.14 -11.46 -4.62
CA PHE A 324 -6.57 -11.67 -3.30
C PHE A 324 -6.87 -10.47 -2.40
N LYS A 325 -8.10 -10.43 -1.91
CA LYS A 325 -8.53 -9.45 -0.91
C LYS A 325 -7.92 -9.79 0.44
N ALA A 326 -7.38 -8.78 1.09
CA ALA A 326 -6.91 -8.84 2.47
C ALA A 326 -7.89 -8.08 3.38
N ASN A 327 -7.99 -8.55 4.63
CA ASN A 327 -8.83 -7.95 5.67
C ASN A 327 -7.99 -7.17 6.70
N ASP A 328 -6.80 -6.74 6.30
CA ASP A 328 -5.82 -5.99 7.08
C ASP A 328 -4.99 -5.07 6.16
N GLY A 329 -4.19 -4.19 6.76
CA GLY A 329 -3.46 -3.14 6.06
C GLY A 329 -4.23 -1.82 6.00
N ILE A 330 -4.10 -1.09 4.89
CA ILE A 330 -4.74 0.23 4.75
C ILE A 330 -6.27 0.04 4.74
N THR A 331 -6.91 0.59 5.76
CA THR A 331 -8.32 0.36 6.06
C THR A 331 -9.03 1.69 6.14
N VAL A 332 -10.20 1.79 5.49
CA VAL A 332 -11.08 2.95 5.56
C VAL A 332 -12.29 2.61 6.42
N MET A 333 -12.56 3.45 7.41
CA MET A 333 -13.62 3.30 8.39
C MET A 333 -14.54 4.51 8.32
N TRP A 334 -15.82 4.29 8.04
CA TRP A 334 -16.84 5.34 8.06
C TRP A 334 -17.62 5.24 9.36
N LEU A 335 -17.42 6.23 10.21
CA LEU A 335 -18.06 6.32 11.52
C LEU A 335 -19.12 7.42 11.46
N GLU A 336 -20.35 7.07 11.86
CA GLU A 336 -21.47 8.02 11.89
C GLU A 336 -21.82 8.37 13.33
N ARG A 337 -22.05 9.65 13.60
CA ARG A 337 -22.53 10.12 14.89
C ARG A 337 -23.88 9.50 15.21
N GLU A 338 -24.06 9.12 16.47
CA GLU A 338 -25.37 8.76 16.99
C GLU A 338 -26.35 9.92 16.83
N LYS A 339 -27.49 9.66 16.20
CA LYS A 339 -28.61 10.60 16.21
C LYS A 339 -29.23 10.54 17.61
N LEU A 340 -29.04 11.59 18.40
CA LEU A 340 -29.87 11.80 19.58
C LEU A 340 -31.30 11.90 19.07
N PHE A 341 -32.16 10.95 19.41
CA PHE A 341 -33.58 11.10 19.18
C PHE A 341 -34.01 12.38 19.89
N GLY A 342 -34.36 13.40 19.12
CA GLY A 342 -34.98 14.60 19.67
C GLY A 342 -36.23 14.13 20.41
N ARG A 343 -36.26 14.33 21.73
CA ARG A 343 -37.54 14.43 22.44
C ARG A 343 -38.16 15.72 21.90
N GLY A 344 -39.00 15.56 20.86
CA GLY A 344 -39.88 16.61 20.37
C GLY A 344 -40.92 16.96 21.41
#